data_AF-A0A1H9LZR6-F1
#
_entry.id   AF-A0A1H9LZR6-F1
#
_cell.length_a   1.000
_cell.length_b   1.000
_cell.length_c   1.000
_cell.angle_alpha   90.00
_cell.angle_beta   90.00
_cell.angle_gamma   90.00
#
_symmetry.space_group_name_H-M   'P 1'
#
loop_
_entity.id
_entity.type
_entity.pdbx_description
1 polymer ?
#
loop_
_entity_poly.entity_id
_entity_poly.type
_entity_poly.pdbx_seq_one_letter_code
_entity_poly.pdbx_strand_id
1 'polypeptide(L)'
;MISFIRYLKNTKLAIGQIKNGEWIAHVNGCDGQIYSAHRNGHVLWIANGPFFCEIVEMDGVICKKAFGFILRHVVWWAGARKLRGVKAIPPAPNLDN
;
A
#
# COMPACT_ATOMS: atom_id res chain seq x y z
N MET A 1 -1.58 -23.19 -7.55
CA MET A 1 -1.10 -23.17 -6.15
C MET A 1 0.10 -22.24 -5.89
N ILE A 2 0.93 -21.90 -6.89
CA ILE A 2 2.13 -21.03 -6.79
C ILE A 2 1.82 -19.55 -6.45
N SER A 3 0.57 -19.11 -6.67
CA SER A 3 0.15 -17.69 -6.64
C SER A 3 0.18 -17.07 -5.22
N PHE A 4 -0.38 -17.75 -4.21
CA PHE A 4 -0.58 -17.18 -2.87
C PHE A 4 0.72 -16.95 -2.07
N ILE A 5 1.62 -17.93 -2.07
CA ILE A 5 2.90 -17.86 -1.32
C ILE A 5 3.76 -16.71 -1.85
N ARG A 6 3.82 -16.56 -3.18
CA ARG A 6 4.54 -15.46 -3.83
C ARG A 6 3.95 -14.10 -3.44
N TYR A 7 2.63 -13.98 -3.37
CA TYR A 7 1.98 -12.73 -2.94
C TYR A 7 2.23 -12.40 -1.47
N LEU A 8 2.19 -13.40 -0.58
CA LEU A 8 2.55 -13.19 0.82
C LEU A 8 4.00 -12.74 0.97
N LYS A 9 4.94 -13.32 0.22
CA LYS A 9 6.34 -12.89 0.21
C LYS A 9 6.48 -11.44 -0.27
N ASN A 10 5.87 -11.09 -1.40
CA ASN A 10 5.91 -9.74 -1.96
C ASN A 10 5.31 -8.70 -0.99
N THR A 11 4.21 -9.04 -0.32
CA THR A 11 3.58 -8.15 0.65
C THR A 11 4.48 -7.92 1.87
N LYS A 12 5.11 -8.98 2.39
CA LYS A 12 6.07 -8.85 3.50
C LYS A 12 7.26 -7.96 3.10
N LEU A 13 7.75 -8.11 1.87
CA LEU A 13 8.81 -7.26 1.33
C LEU A 13 8.36 -5.79 1.23
N ALA A 14 7.20 -5.52 0.64
CA ALA A 14 6.65 -4.17 0.53
C ALA A 14 6.49 -3.50 1.91
N ILE A 15 5.96 -4.23 2.90
CA ILE A 15 5.85 -3.73 4.28
C ILE A 15 7.22 -3.46 4.89
N GLY A 16 8.20 -4.35 4.66
CA GLY A 16 9.58 -4.12 5.09
C GLY A 16 10.15 -2.84 4.52
N GLN A 17 9.97 -2.61 3.21
CA GLN A 17 10.41 -1.39 2.55
C GLN A 17 9.72 -0.13 3.10
N ILE A 18 8.41 -0.19 3.36
CA ILE A 18 7.66 0.91 4.02
C ILE A 18 8.22 1.20 5.42
N LYS A 19 8.49 0.15 6.22
CA LYS A 19 9.08 0.31 7.55
C LYS A 19 10.50 0.88 7.53
N ASN A 20 11.26 0.54 6.49
CA ASN A 20 12.61 1.02 6.28
C ASN A 20 12.65 2.45 5.72
N GLY A 21 11.49 3.06 5.42
CA GLY A 21 11.40 4.40 4.85
C GLY A 21 11.72 4.48 3.36
N GLU A 22 11.83 3.35 2.64
CA GLU A 22 11.98 3.34 1.19
C GLU A 22 10.71 3.79 0.47
N TRP A 23 9.55 3.58 1.12
CA TRP A 23 8.27 4.11 0.70
C TRP A 23 7.79 5.11 1.73
N ILE A 24 7.36 6.27 1.26
CA ILE A 24 6.81 7.34 2.10
C ILE A 24 5.33 7.03 2.31
N ALA A 25 4.94 6.64 3.52
CA ALA A 25 3.55 6.40 3.87
C ALA A 25 2.78 7.73 4.00
N HIS A 26 1.63 7.83 3.32
CA HIS A 26 0.72 8.96 3.42
C HIS A 26 -0.43 8.63 4.36
N VAL A 27 -0.66 9.50 5.34
CA VAL A 27 -1.84 9.44 6.19
C VAL A 27 -3.02 10.03 5.45
N ASN A 28 -4.18 9.37 5.51
CA ASN A 28 -5.43 9.93 5.05
C ASN A 28 -5.94 10.95 6.08
N GLY A 29 -6.29 12.16 5.61
CA GLY A 29 -6.78 13.23 6.47
C GLY A 29 -8.13 12.92 7.13
N CYS A 30 -8.95 12.04 6.53
CA CYS A 30 -10.29 11.76 7.04
C CYS A 30 -10.32 10.90 8.31
N ASP A 31 -9.41 9.94 8.44
CA ASP A 31 -9.43 8.93 9.53
C ASP A 31 -8.07 8.65 10.16
N GLY A 32 -7.01 9.35 9.72
CA GLY A 32 -5.67 9.19 10.26
C GLY A 32 -5.02 7.84 9.90
N GLN A 33 -5.60 7.06 8.98
CA GLN A 33 -5.04 5.78 8.56
C GLN A 33 -4.12 5.92 7.35
N ILE A 34 -3.21 4.96 7.19
CA ILE A 34 -2.30 4.92 6.03
C ILE A 34 -2.96 4.10 4.93
N TYR A 35 -3.37 4.77 3.84
CA TYR A 35 -4.00 4.11 2.69
C TYR A 35 -3.11 4.05 1.46
N SER A 36 -2.05 4.85 1.40
CA SER A 36 -1.11 4.84 0.29
C SER A 36 0.33 5.05 0.76
N ALA A 37 1.29 4.65 -0.07
CA ALA A 37 2.68 5.05 0.07
C ALA A 37 3.31 5.36 -1.28
N HIS A 38 4.24 6.31 -1.30
CA HIS A 38 4.84 6.85 -2.52
C HIS A 38 6.33 6.51 -2.59
N ARG A 39 6.81 6.19 -3.80
CA ARG A 39 8.24 5.99 -4.08
C ARG A 39 8.51 6.27 -5.56
N ASN A 40 9.42 7.19 -5.85
CA ASN A 40 9.93 7.44 -7.21
C ASN A 40 8.82 7.55 -8.29
N GLY A 41 7.75 8.32 -8.05
CA GLY A 41 6.65 8.46 -9.01
C GLY A 41 5.63 7.31 -9.00
N HIS A 42 5.79 6.31 -8.14
CA HIS A 42 4.85 5.22 -7.96
C HIS A 42 3.99 5.41 -6.71
N VAL A 43 2.71 5.06 -6.82
CA VAL A 43 1.76 5.04 -5.70
C VAL A 43 1.36 3.61 -5.41
N LEU A 44 1.64 3.16 -4.19
CA LEU A 44 1.26 1.87 -3.65
C LEU A 44 0.02 2.04 -2.76
N TRP A 45 -1.05 1.31 -3.04
CA TRP A 45 -2.25 1.29 -2.19
C TRP A 45 -2.10 0.25 -1.06
N ILE A 46 -2.39 0.64 0.17
CA ILE A 46 -2.14 -0.16 1.39
C ILE A 46 -3.39 -0.23 2.31
N ALA A 47 -4.58 0.14 1.81
CA ALA A 47 -5.81 0.00 2.59
C ALA A 47 -6.42 -1.41 2.49
N ASN A 48 -7.28 -1.76 3.47
CA ASN A 48 -8.15 -2.92 3.34
C ASN A 48 -9.09 -2.72 2.15
N GLY A 49 -9.19 -3.71 1.26
CA GLY A 49 -10.11 -3.63 0.13
C GLY A 49 -9.57 -4.24 -1.16
N PRO A 50 -10.20 -3.92 -2.30
CA PRO A 50 -9.92 -4.55 -3.58
C PRO A 50 -8.63 -4.05 -4.24
N PHE A 51 -7.68 -3.47 -3.51
CA PHE A 51 -6.43 -2.93 -4.07
C PHE A 51 -5.22 -3.11 -3.14
N PHE A 52 -5.29 -4.03 -2.17
CA PHE A 52 -4.26 -4.14 -1.14
C PHE A 52 -2.86 -4.48 -1.69
N CYS A 53 -1.87 -3.66 -1.32
CA CYS A 53 -0.45 -3.78 -1.66
C CYS A 53 -0.18 -3.75 -3.18
N GLU A 54 -0.89 -2.88 -3.88
CA GLU A 54 -0.93 -2.81 -5.33
C GLU A 54 -0.44 -1.45 -5.82
N ILE A 55 0.42 -1.44 -6.83
CA ILE A 55 0.81 -0.18 -7.47
C ILE A 55 -0.39 0.28 -8.28
N VAL A 56 -1.04 1.34 -7.81
CA VAL A 56 -2.24 1.90 -8.44
C VAL A 56 -1.88 3.00 -9.44
N GLU A 57 -0.69 3.56 -9.34
CA GLU A 57 -0.20 4.59 -10.24
C GLU A 57 1.31 4.46 -10.47
N MET A 58 1.73 4.65 -11.72
CA MET A 58 3.14 4.78 -12.12
C MET A 58 3.27 6.02 -13.01
N ASP A 59 4.05 7.00 -12.58
CA ASP A 59 4.34 8.22 -13.34
C ASP A 59 3.07 8.96 -13.82
N GLY A 60 2.05 9.06 -12.96
CA GLY A 60 0.76 9.68 -13.31
C GLY A 60 -0.22 8.75 -14.05
N VAL A 61 0.18 7.52 -14.38
CA VAL A 61 -0.66 6.57 -15.12
C VAL A 61 -1.30 5.56 -14.17
N ILE A 62 -2.63 5.52 -14.15
CA ILE A 62 -3.41 4.57 -13.34
C ILE A 62 -3.19 3.14 -13.88
N CYS A 63 -2.68 2.27 -13.02
CA CYS A 63 -2.34 0.89 -13.35
C CYS A 63 -3.56 -0.04 -13.28
N LYS A 64 -3.59 -1.05 -14.16
CA LYS A 64 -4.58 -2.14 -14.07
C LYS A 64 -4.32 -2.99 -12.83
N LYS A 65 -5.41 -3.54 -12.30
CA LYS A 65 -5.37 -4.39 -11.11
C LYS A 65 -4.59 -5.70 -11.38
N ALA A 66 -3.46 -5.88 -10.71
CA ALA A 66 -2.63 -7.08 -10.64
C ALA A 66 -3.19 -8.21 -9.74
N PHE A 67 -4.07 -7.92 -8.75
CA PHE A 67 -4.58 -8.95 -7.81
C PHE A 67 -6.08 -9.32 -8.00
N GLY A 68 -6.47 -10.49 -7.51
CA GLY A 68 -7.87 -10.94 -7.38
C GLY A 68 -8.45 -10.68 -5.97
N PHE A 69 -9.77 -10.55 -5.86
CA PHE A 69 -10.47 -10.05 -4.66
C PHE A 69 -10.22 -10.86 -3.37
N ILE A 70 -10.19 -12.19 -3.46
CA ILE A 70 -10.07 -13.10 -2.29
C ILE A 70 -8.67 -13.07 -1.68
N LEU A 71 -7.64 -13.05 -2.53
CA LEU A 71 -6.24 -13.03 -2.09
C LEU A 71 -5.91 -11.76 -1.29
N ARG A 72 -6.58 -10.64 -1.61
CA ARG A 72 -6.34 -9.33 -1.00
C ARG A 72 -6.69 -9.27 0.49
N HIS A 73 -7.80 -9.88 0.90
CA HIS A 73 -8.24 -9.85 2.31
C HIS A 73 -7.32 -10.66 3.22
N VAL A 74 -6.89 -11.84 2.76
CA VAL A 74 -5.98 -12.71 3.51
C VAL A 74 -4.61 -12.04 3.66
N VAL A 75 -4.14 -11.42 2.59
CA VAL A 75 -2.83 -10.76 2.55
C VAL A 75 -2.84 -9.47 3.38
N TRP A 76 -3.96 -8.74 3.43
CA TRP A 76 -4.17 -7.63 4.37
C TRP A 76 -4.08 -8.07 5.83
N TRP A 77 -4.77 -9.15 6.20
CA TRP A 77 -4.71 -9.70 7.56
C TRP A 77 -3.28 -10.09 7.97
N ALA A 78 -2.51 -10.67 7.05
CA ALA A 78 -1.14 -11.11 7.30
C ALA A 78 -0.10 -9.96 7.30
N GLY A 79 -0.37 -8.91 6.53
CA GLY A 79 0.58 -7.84 6.23
C GLY A 79 0.25 -6.51 6.91
N ALA A 80 -0.90 -5.91 6.57
CA ALA A 80 -1.23 -4.53 6.93
C ALA A 80 -1.28 -4.26 8.43
N ARG A 81 -1.68 -5.27 9.24
CA ARG A 81 -1.68 -5.16 10.70
C ARG A 81 -0.30 -4.83 11.27
N LYS A 82 0.78 -5.12 10.54
CA LYS A 82 2.16 -4.83 10.92
C LYS A 82 2.62 -3.41 10.63
N LEU A 83 1.84 -2.61 9.88
CA LEU A 83 2.15 -1.21 9.55
C LEU A 83 1.72 -0.22 10.65
N ARG A 84 1.05 -0.70 11.70
CA ARG A 84 0.74 0.11 12.89
C ARG A 84 2.05 0.64 13.49
N GLY A 85 2.19 1.96 13.60
CA GLY A 85 3.36 2.62 14.17
C GLY A 85 4.48 3.00 13.19
N VAL A 86 4.28 2.84 11.87
CA VAL A 86 5.18 3.44 10.88
C VAL A 86 5.06 4.97 10.96
N LYS A 87 6.19 5.68 10.95
CA LYS A 87 6.21 7.14 10.80
C LYS A 87 5.66 7.48 9.42
N ALA A 88 4.43 7.94 9.37
CA ALA A 88 3.80 8.42 8.16
C ALA A 88 3.89 9.94 8.10
N ILE A 89 3.99 10.46 6.89
CA ILE A 89 3.97 11.89 6.65
C ILE A 89 2.49 12.29 6.59
N PRO A 90 2.07 13.36 7.29
CA PRO A 90 0.72 13.89 7.12
C PRO A 90 0.50 14.20 5.63
N PRO A 91 -0.74 14.05 5.13
CA PRO A 91 -1.03 14.43 3.76
C PRO A 91 -0.64 15.90 3.58
N ALA A 92 0.03 16.21 2.48
CA ALA A 92 0.31 17.61 2.16
C ALA A 92 -1.02 18.38 2.18
N PRO A 93 -1.08 19.56 2.82
CA PRO A 93 -2.29 20.36 2.78
C PRO A 93 -2.55 20.78 1.32
N ASN A 94 -3.60 20.21 0.75
CA ASN A 94 -4.22 20.57 -0.53
C ASN A 94 -3.44 20.19 -1.81
N LEU A 95 -3.86 19.08 -2.42
CA LEU A 95 -3.80 18.87 -3.88
C LEU A 95 -5.21 18.65 -4.46
N ASP A 96 -6.23 19.14 -3.77
CA ASP A 96 -7.60 19.26 -4.29
C ASP A 96 -7.81 20.73 -4.71
N ASN A 97 -7.49 21.04 -5.97
CA ASN A 97 -8.06 22.11 -6.76
C ASN A 97 -7.89 21.76 -8.24
#